data_AF-A0A3M8CX68-F1
#
_entry.id   AF-A0A3M8CX68-F1
#
_cell.length_a   1.000
_cell.length_b   1.000
_cell.length_c   1.000
_cell.angle_alpha   90.00
_cell.angle_beta   90.00
_cell.angle_gamma   90.00
#
_symmetry.space_group_name_H-M   'P 1'
#
loop_
_entity.id
_entity.type
_entity.pdbx_description
1 polymer ?
#
loop_
_entity_poly.entity_id
_entity_poly.type
_entity_poly.pdbx_seq_one_letter_code
_entity_poly.pdbx_strand_id
1 'polypeptide(L)'
;MDWSRTKTILIWAFLLLDLFLGYQVYVTRISFWNNQDVAQGDKWDMELYLKQQNIALMTEVPQDTPEMSYLNAEYIGINPLSLQDMPGLTATMEKMSLAAKLNPPLQIRGQITPTELLRQIGPRLMYSEQYTADMYQSNQGRLLYWQVYQKMPVFVAPLEVYLENGSILGYRQTFFHIRKQEGGGRQVISGYTALRSLVDKQIILPGERIESVSLGYYGSYDADIQALAPVWRVIHDGKQHFVNAFTGALERPMVTQR
;
A
#
# COMPACT_ATOMS: atom_id res chain seq x y z
N MET A 1 -19.25 -56.54 17.08
CA MET A 1 -18.61 -55.35 16.49
C MET A 1 -17.46 -54.96 17.39
N ASP A 2 -16.21 -55.06 16.91
CA ASP A 2 -15.01 -54.88 17.73
C ASP A 2 -14.77 -53.39 18.03
N TRP A 3 -15.54 -52.88 18.99
CA TRP A 3 -15.55 -51.49 19.43
C TRP A 3 -14.21 -51.05 20.01
N SER A 4 -13.50 -51.96 20.68
CA SER A 4 -12.16 -51.71 21.23
C SER A 4 -11.10 -51.50 20.14
N ARG A 5 -11.13 -52.29 19.06
CA ARG A 5 -10.17 -52.15 17.94
C ARG A 5 -10.38 -50.86 17.16
N THR A 6 -11.64 -50.50 16.93
CA THR A 6 -11.98 -49.26 16.20
C THR A 6 -11.54 -48.01 16.97
N LYS A 7 -11.68 -48.01 18.31
CA LYS A 7 -11.23 -46.92 19.17
C LYS A 7 -9.70 -46.70 19.09
N THR A 8 -8.92 -47.78 19.08
CA THR A 8 -7.46 -47.70 18.96
C THR A 8 -7.03 -47.17 17.60
N ILE A 9 -7.67 -47.62 16.51
CA ILE A 9 -7.36 -47.13 15.15
C ILE A 9 -7.67 -45.63 15.03
N LEU A 10 -8.77 -45.17 15.62
CA LEU A 10 -9.17 -43.76 15.59
C LEU A 10 -8.18 -42.87 16.37
N ILE A 11 -7.70 -43.32 17.52
CA ILE A 11 -6.67 -42.59 18.29
C ILE A 11 -5.37 -42.46 17.49
N TRP A 12 -4.92 -43.55 16.84
CA TRP A 12 -3.72 -43.50 16.00
C TRP A 12 -3.89 -42.62 14.77
N ALA A 13 -5.05 -42.62 14.13
CA ALA A 13 -5.34 -41.76 12.98
C ALA A 13 -5.33 -40.27 13.36
N PHE A 14 -5.92 -39.91 14.50
CA PHE A 14 -5.87 -38.53 15.01
C PHE A 14 -4.45 -38.10 15.37
N LEU A 15 -3.68 -38.98 16.03
CA LEU A 15 -2.29 -38.68 16.37
C LEU A 15 -1.43 -38.46 15.12
N LEU A 16 -1.62 -39.25 14.07
CA LEU A 16 -0.91 -39.09 12.80
C LEU A 16 -1.30 -37.79 12.10
N LEU A 17 -2.59 -37.41 12.15
CA LEU A 17 -3.09 -36.16 11.60
C LEU A 17 -2.54 -34.96 12.38
N ASP A 18 -2.52 -35.01 13.71
CA ASP A 18 -1.96 -33.96 14.57
C ASP A 18 -0.45 -33.82 14.35
N LEU A 19 0.28 -34.93 14.16
CA LEU A 19 1.71 -34.92 13.84
C LEU A 19 1.96 -34.32 12.45
N PHE A 20 1.14 -34.68 11.47
CA PHE A 20 1.21 -34.11 10.11
C PHE A 20 0.92 -32.61 10.14
N LEU A 21 -0.08 -32.17 10.89
CA LEU A 21 -0.42 -30.76 11.06
C LEU A 21 0.73 -30.03 11.77
N GLY A 22 1.30 -30.62 12.82
CA GLY A 22 2.47 -30.09 13.52
C GLY A 22 3.70 -29.96 12.61
N TYR A 23 3.96 -30.95 11.76
CA TYR A 23 5.01 -30.91 10.76
C TYR A 23 4.77 -29.81 9.72
N GLN A 24 3.55 -29.72 9.19
CA GLN A 24 3.18 -28.67 8.22
C GLN A 24 3.35 -27.27 8.83
N VAL A 25 2.95 -27.08 10.09
CA VAL A 25 3.13 -25.83 10.83
C VAL A 25 4.63 -25.56 11.08
N TYR A 26 5.42 -26.57 11.43
CA TYR A 26 6.87 -26.43 11.65
C TYR A 26 7.61 -26.03 10.37
N VAL A 27 7.35 -26.70 9.25
CA VAL A 27 7.93 -26.36 7.94
C VAL A 27 7.51 -24.96 7.53
N THR A 28 6.21 -24.66 7.56
CA THR A 28 5.69 -23.33 7.21
C THR A 28 6.33 -22.25 8.10
N ARG A 29 6.52 -22.52 9.40
CA ARG A 29 7.13 -21.56 10.34
C ARG A 29 8.63 -21.40 10.13
N ILE A 30 9.38 -22.44 9.74
CA ILE A 30 10.83 -22.38 9.48
C ILE A 30 11.16 -21.77 8.12
N SER A 31 10.31 -21.95 7.12
CA SER A 31 10.42 -21.25 5.83
C SER A 31 10.48 -19.72 6.01
N PHE A 32 9.92 -19.18 7.10
CA PHE A 32 10.00 -17.76 7.44
C PHE A 32 11.33 -17.31 8.09
N TRP A 33 12.26 -18.20 8.48
CA TRP A 33 13.51 -17.82 9.16
C TRP A 33 14.75 -17.79 8.25
N ASN A 34 14.70 -18.40 7.05
CA ASN A 34 15.84 -18.51 6.13
C ASN A 34 15.56 -17.83 4.77
N ASN A 35 15.06 -16.58 4.81
CA ASN A 35 14.35 -15.94 3.70
C ASN A 35 15.17 -15.50 2.49
N GLN A 36 16.50 -15.35 2.55
CA GLN A 36 17.27 -14.82 1.40
C GLN A 36 17.45 -15.84 0.27
N ASP A 37 17.76 -17.10 0.60
CA ASP A 37 17.91 -18.16 -0.41
C ASP A 37 16.55 -18.59 -0.97
N VAL A 38 15.50 -18.57 -0.13
CA VAL A 38 14.12 -18.84 -0.55
C VAL A 38 13.60 -17.72 -1.46
N ALA A 39 13.87 -16.45 -1.15
CA ALA A 39 13.45 -15.33 -1.99
C ALA A 39 14.09 -15.34 -3.38
N GLN A 40 15.33 -15.85 -3.53
CA GLN A 40 15.95 -16.01 -4.84
C GLN A 40 15.33 -17.16 -5.66
N GLY A 41 15.03 -18.30 -5.02
CA GLY A 41 14.28 -19.39 -5.65
C GLY A 41 12.87 -18.95 -6.08
N ASP A 42 12.16 -18.28 -5.17
CA ASP A 42 10.82 -17.74 -5.41
C ASP A 42 10.79 -16.73 -6.57
N LYS A 43 11.85 -15.91 -6.72
CA LYS A 43 12.01 -14.98 -7.85
C LYS A 43 12.00 -15.72 -9.18
N TRP A 44 12.92 -16.67 -9.35
CA TRP A 44 13.11 -17.37 -10.63
C TRP A 44 11.86 -18.15 -11.03
N ASP A 45 11.29 -18.89 -10.08
CA ASP A 45 10.07 -19.66 -10.30
C ASP A 45 8.90 -18.75 -10.68
N MET A 46 8.80 -17.58 -10.03
CA MET A 46 7.75 -16.61 -10.33
C MET A 46 7.94 -15.94 -11.69
N GLU A 47 9.16 -15.52 -12.06
CA GLU A 47 9.43 -14.92 -13.38
C GLU A 47 9.14 -15.92 -14.51
N LEU A 48 9.51 -17.19 -14.33
CA LEU A 48 9.17 -18.24 -15.29
C LEU A 48 7.66 -18.42 -15.40
N TYR A 49 6.95 -18.44 -14.27
CA TYR A 49 5.49 -18.57 -14.24
C TYR A 49 4.79 -17.37 -14.93
N LEU A 50 5.22 -16.13 -14.65
CA LEU A 50 4.71 -14.93 -15.33
C LEU A 50 4.92 -15.04 -16.84
N LYS A 51 6.11 -15.48 -17.28
CA LYS A 51 6.43 -15.67 -18.70
C LYS A 51 5.54 -16.73 -19.36
N GLN A 52 5.27 -17.85 -18.67
CA GLN A 52 4.34 -18.88 -19.16
C GLN A 52 2.91 -18.36 -19.33
N GLN A 53 2.48 -17.46 -18.44
CA GLN A 53 1.18 -16.79 -18.54
C GLN A 53 1.19 -15.59 -19.49
N ASN A 54 2.29 -15.34 -20.20
CA ASN A 54 2.47 -14.16 -21.07
C ASN A 54 2.23 -12.82 -20.33
N ILE A 55 2.52 -12.78 -19.03
CA ILE A 55 2.41 -11.56 -18.21
C ILE A 55 3.74 -10.82 -18.27
N ALA A 56 3.71 -9.55 -18.69
CA ALA A 56 4.91 -8.73 -18.82
C ALA A 56 5.23 -7.99 -17.52
N LEU A 57 6.46 -8.12 -17.02
CA LEU A 57 6.94 -7.38 -15.85
C LEU A 57 7.72 -6.13 -16.32
N MET A 58 7.12 -4.95 -16.16
CA MET A 58 7.68 -3.66 -16.63
C MET A 58 8.47 -2.91 -15.55
N THR A 59 8.55 -3.47 -14.35
CA THR A 59 9.21 -2.88 -13.17
C THR A 59 10.06 -3.92 -12.48
N GLU A 60 11.10 -3.48 -11.77
CA GLU A 60 11.75 -4.33 -10.79
C GLU A 60 10.83 -4.55 -9.59
N VAL A 61 10.80 -5.79 -9.09
CA VAL A 61 10.04 -6.15 -7.89
C VAL A 61 10.98 -6.10 -6.70
N PRO A 62 10.67 -5.31 -5.65
CA PRO A 62 11.50 -5.25 -4.46
C PRO A 62 11.62 -6.62 -3.79
N GLN A 63 12.87 -7.02 -3.52
CA GLN A 63 13.18 -8.29 -2.86
C GLN A 63 13.36 -8.14 -1.35
N ASP A 64 13.55 -6.90 -0.89
CA ASP A 64 13.71 -6.61 0.52
C ASP A 64 12.44 -6.98 1.29
N THR A 65 12.65 -7.72 2.37
CA THR A 65 11.59 -8.13 3.31
C THR A 65 11.87 -7.49 4.67
N PRO A 66 11.66 -6.18 4.84
CA PRO A 66 11.89 -5.52 6.12
C PRO A 66 10.92 -6.01 7.20
N GLU A 67 11.31 -5.85 8.45
CA GLU A 67 10.39 -6.01 9.57
C GLU A 67 9.45 -4.80 9.65
N MET A 68 8.14 -5.04 9.63
CA MET A 68 7.12 -3.98 9.71
C MET A 68 6.09 -4.31 10.78
N SER A 69 5.39 -3.29 11.27
CA SER A 69 4.25 -3.43 12.18
C SER A 69 3.04 -2.71 11.60
N TYR A 70 1.85 -3.06 12.10
CA TYR A 70 0.65 -2.25 11.91
C TYR A 70 0.85 -0.84 12.48
N LEU A 71 0.15 0.13 11.90
CA LEU A 71 0.15 1.51 12.35
C LEU A 71 -1.26 1.93 12.73
N ASN A 72 -1.34 2.87 13.66
CA ASN A 72 -2.54 3.62 13.96
C ASN A 72 -2.43 4.99 13.29
N ALA A 73 -3.38 5.30 12.41
CA ALA A 73 -3.51 6.61 11.80
C ALA A 73 -4.68 7.35 12.44
N GLU A 74 -4.36 8.47 13.08
CA GLU A 74 -5.33 9.33 13.74
C GLU A 74 -5.49 10.61 12.93
N TYR A 75 -6.75 10.97 12.65
CA TYR A 75 -7.04 12.24 12.00
C TYR A 75 -6.98 13.38 13.02
N ILE A 76 -5.93 14.18 12.94
CA ILE A 76 -5.74 15.33 13.85
C ILE A 76 -6.36 16.63 13.34
N GLY A 77 -6.93 16.63 12.12
CA GLY A 77 -7.44 17.84 11.48
C GLY A 77 -6.31 18.79 11.07
N ILE A 78 -6.27 19.20 9.80
CA ILE A 78 -5.40 20.30 9.39
C ILE A 78 -6.13 21.58 9.74
N ASN A 79 -5.63 22.38 10.68
CA ASN A 79 -6.31 23.62 11.06
C ASN A 79 -6.25 24.64 9.91
N PRO A 80 -7.37 24.98 9.26
CA PRO A 80 -7.38 25.93 8.14
C PRO A 80 -7.05 27.36 8.61
N LEU A 81 -7.24 27.69 9.89
CA LEU A 81 -6.97 29.03 10.44
C LEU A 81 -5.50 29.42 10.26
N SER A 82 -4.58 28.46 10.37
CA SER A 82 -3.15 28.69 10.15
C SER A 82 -2.80 29.04 8.70
N LEU A 83 -3.75 28.88 7.76
CA LEU A 83 -3.62 29.22 6.35
C LEU A 83 -4.46 30.44 5.94
N GLN A 84 -5.35 30.93 6.81
CA GLN A 84 -6.25 32.06 6.49
C GLN A 84 -5.51 33.38 6.31
N ASP A 85 -4.38 33.54 6.99
CA ASP A 85 -3.55 34.74 6.88
C ASP A 85 -2.69 34.75 5.61
N MET A 86 -2.72 33.68 4.80
CA MET A 86 -1.95 33.61 3.57
C MET A 86 -2.66 34.34 2.42
N PRO A 87 -2.04 35.37 1.80
CA PRO A 87 -2.66 36.13 0.73
C PRO A 87 -2.92 35.24 -0.50
N GLY A 88 -4.15 35.28 -0.99
CA GLY A 88 -4.58 34.55 -2.19
C GLY A 88 -4.81 33.05 -1.98
N LEU A 89 -4.90 32.58 -0.73
CA LEU A 89 -5.26 31.22 -0.37
C LEU A 89 -6.59 31.22 0.38
N THR A 90 -7.52 30.36 -0.02
CA THR A 90 -8.76 30.12 0.71
C THR A 90 -8.85 28.64 1.03
N ALA A 91 -8.86 28.29 2.32
CA ALA A 91 -8.85 26.90 2.76
C ALA A 91 -10.09 26.58 3.60
N THR A 92 -10.73 25.45 3.30
CA THR A 92 -11.94 24.95 3.96
C THR A 92 -11.80 23.47 4.28
N MET A 93 -12.47 23.02 5.34
CA MET A 93 -12.51 21.59 5.67
C MET A 93 -13.66 20.90 4.94
N GLU A 94 -13.34 19.80 4.25
CA GLU A 94 -14.30 18.90 3.63
C GLU A 94 -14.12 17.48 4.18
N LYS A 95 -14.96 17.09 5.14
CA LYS A 95 -14.84 15.81 5.88
C LYS A 95 -13.46 15.69 6.55
N MET A 96 -12.63 14.78 6.07
CA MET A 96 -11.27 14.52 6.56
C MET A 96 -10.18 15.18 5.69
N SER A 97 -10.53 16.04 4.74
CA SER A 97 -9.56 16.70 3.85
C SER A 97 -9.65 18.21 3.94
N LEU A 98 -8.50 18.88 3.92
CA LEU A 98 -8.40 20.31 3.70
C LEU A 98 -8.49 20.56 2.18
N ALA A 99 -9.49 21.32 1.75
CA ALA A 99 -9.59 21.82 0.39
C ALA A 99 -9.09 23.27 0.35
N ALA A 100 -8.07 23.52 -0.45
CA ALA A 100 -7.45 24.83 -0.57
C ALA A 100 -7.51 25.32 -2.02
N LYS A 101 -7.98 26.55 -2.22
CA LYS A 101 -8.06 27.20 -3.52
C LYS A 101 -7.11 28.39 -3.56
N LEU A 102 -6.40 28.53 -4.68
CA LEU A 102 -5.49 29.63 -4.95
C LEU A 102 -6.18 30.64 -5.87
N ASN A 103 -6.27 31.89 -5.41
CA ASN A 103 -6.80 33.00 -6.20
C ASN A 103 -5.92 34.26 -6.00
N PRO A 104 -5.08 34.63 -6.99
CA PRO A 104 -4.97 34.04 -8.33
C PRO A 104 -4.28 32.66 -8.33
N PRO A 105 -4.47 31.84 -9.38
CA PRO A 105 -3.72 30.58 -9.56
C PRO A 105 -2.21 30.80 -9.50
N LEU A 106 -1.48 29.85 -8.91
CA LEU A 106 -0.02 29.93 -8.81
C LEU A 106 0.60 29.41 -10.11
N GLN A 107 1.21 30.30 -10.90
CA GLN A 107 1.93 29.88 -12.09
C GLN A 107 3.20 29.13 -11.73
N ILE A 108 3.38 27.95 -12.33
CA ILE A 108 4.56 27.14 -12.14
C ILE A 108 5.69 27.73 -12.99
N ARG A 109 6.86 27.94 -12.37
CA ARG A 109 8.06 28.35 -13.09
C ARG A 109 8.85 27.11 -13.52
N GLY A 110 9.25 27.04 -14.78
CA GLY A 110 10.08 25.94 -15.29
C GLY A 110 9.29 24.70 -15.67
N GLN A 111 9.91 23.52 -15.53
CA GLN A 111 9.30 22.25 -15.90
C GLN A 111 8.29 21.79 -14.84
N ILE A 112 7.12 21.33 -15.28
CA ILE A 112 6.09 20.78 -14.40
C ILE A 112 6.50 19.35 -14.06
N THR A 113 7.34 19.21 -13.03
CA THR A 113 7.65 17.93 -12.40
C THR A 113 7.01 17.87 -11.02
N PRO A 114 6.61 16.69 -10.52
CA PRO A 114 5.97 16.59 -9.21
C PRO A 114 6.83 17.11 -8.06
N THR A 115 8.15 16.88 -8.11
CA THR A 115 9.09 17.36 -7.10
C THR A 115 9.19 18.89 -7.12
N GLU A 116 9.32 19.49 -8.30
CA GLU A 116 9.40 20.94 -8.43
C GLU A 116 8.08 21.62 -8.05
N LEU A 117 6.95 21.00 -8.41
CA LEU A 117 5.63 21.47 -7.99
C LEU A 117 5.50 21.48 -6.46
N LEU A 118 5.88 20.38 -5.80
CA LEU A 118 5.77 20.26 -4.35
C LEU A 118 6.65 21.31 -3.64
N ARG A 119 7.83 21.60 -4.21
CA ARG A 119 8.73 22.66 -3.76
C ARG A 119 8.12 24.06 -3.91
N GLN A 120 7.44 24.34 -5.02
CA GLN A 120 6.83 25.65 -5.28
C GLN A 120 5.56 25.88 -4.46
N ILE A 121 4.74 24.86 -4.25
CA ILE A 121 3.54 24.95 -3.41
C ILE A 121 3.85 24.83 -1.92
N GLY A 122 5.00 24.24 -1.56
CA GLY A 122 5.45 23.98 -0.19
C GLY A 122 5.24 25.11 0.82
N PRO A 123 5.60 26.38 0.51
CA PRO A 123 5.35 27.51 1.41
C PRO A 123 3.86 27.76 1.76
N ARG A 124 2.94 27.21 0.96
CA ARG A 124 1.48 27.32 1.13
C ARG A 124 0.83 25.97 1.48
N LEU A 125 1.63 24.94 1.75
CA LEU A 125 1.20 23.57 1.99
C LEU A 125 1.80 23.07 3.29
N MET A 126 0.96 22.60 4.22
CA MET A 126 1.48 22.01 5.45
C MET A 126 2.11 20.65 5.19
N TYR A 127 3.18 20.34 5.91
CA TYR A 127 3.82 19.02 5.86
C TYR A 127 4.28 18.59 4.45
N SER A 128 4.61 19.54 3.57
CA SER A 128 5.02 19.26 2.18
C SER A 128 6.10 18.19 2.08
N GLU A 129 7.08 18.22 2.98
CA GLU A 129 8.22 17.29 3.02
C GLU A 129 7.84 15.84 3.37
N GLN A 130 6.61 15.61 3.84
CA GLN A 130 6.10 14.28 4.17
C GLN A 130 5.24 13.69 3.05
N TYR A 131 5.32 14.20 1.83
CA TYR A 131 4.61 13.67 0.68
C TYR A 131 5.57 13.22 -0.43
N THR A 132 5.23 12.11 -1.07
CA THR A 132 5.93 11.62 -2.26
C THR A 132 4.97 11.47 -3.43
N ALA A 133 5.43 11.77 -4.64
CA ALA A 133 4.59 11.74 -5.83
C ALA A 133 4.25 10.31 -6.26
N ASP A 134 3.02 10.11 -6.72
CA ASP A 134 2.56 8.88 -7.33
C ASP A 134 2.42 9.08 -8.85
N MET A 135 3.47 8.73 -9.58
CA MET A 135 3.52 8.92 -11.04
C MET A 135 2.47 8.11 -11.79
N TYR A 136 2.06 6.95 -11.26
CA TYR A 136 1.13 6.04 -11.94
C TYR A 136 -0.32 6.52 -11.90
N GLN A 137 -0.68 7.32 -10.90
CA GLN A 137 -2.04 7.87 -10.74
C GLN A 137 -2.12 9.38 -11.01
N SER A 138 -0.99 10.00 -11.30
CA SER A 138 -0.90 11.40 -11.73
C SER A 138 -1.20 11.53 -13.22
N ASN A 139 -1.76 12.66 -13.61
CA ASN A 139 -2.03 13.03 -14.99
C ASN A 139 -1.82 14.54 -15.21
N GLN A 140 -2.05 15.02 -16.43
CA GLN A 140 -1.80 16.43 -16.81
C GLN A 140 -2.60 17.46 -16.00
N GLY A 141 -3.79 17.10 -15.50
CA GLY A 141 -4.67 18.00 -14.73
C GLY A 141 -4.63 17.77 -13.23
N ARG A 142 -4.04 16.67 -12.76
CA ARG A 142 -3.98 16.31 -11.34
C ARG A 142 -2.71 15.53 -11.02
N LEU A 143 -1.89 16.06 -10.12
CA LEU A 143 -0.79 15.32 -9.51
C LEU A 143 -1.24 14.74 -8.17
N LEU A 144 -0.95 13.46 -7.97
CA LEU A 144 -1.25 12.73 -6.73
C LEU A 144 0.04 12.51 -5.94
N TYR A 145 -0.03 12.71 -4.64
CA TYR A 145 1.04 12.42 -3.70
C TYR A 145 0.49 11.63 -2.52
N TRP A 146 1.33 10.80 -1.91
CA TRP A 146 1.01 10.04 -0.71
C TRP A 146 1.85 10.51 0.47
N GLN A 147 1.22 10.62 1.64
CA GLN A 147 1.95 10.83 2.88
C GLN A 147 2.99 9.72 3.08
N VAL A 148 4.16 10.05 3.61
CA VAL A 148 5.26 9.12 3.87
C VAL A 148 5.47 8.98 5.37
N TYR A 149 5.53 7.75 5.85
CA TYR A 149 5.91 7.39 7.21
C TYR A 149 7.13 6.47 7.17
N GLN A 150 8.25 6.86 7.78
CA GLN A 150 9.50 6.07 7.80
C GLN A 150 9.91 5.56 6.39
N LYS A 151 9.88 6.44 5.39
CA LYS A 151 10.17 6.15 3.96
C LYS A 151 9.12 5.31 3.22
N MET A 152 8.05 4.89 3.90
CA MET A 152 6.98 4.09 3.31
C MET A 152 5.76 4.96 2.99
N PRO A 153 5.20 4.90 1.77
CA PRO A 153 3.99 5.64 1.42
C PRO A 153 2.76 5.08 2.14
N VAL A 154 1.82 5.97 2.46
CA VAL A 154 0.55 5.68 3.10
C VAL A 154 -0.58 5.96 2.13
N PHE A 155 -1.11 4.89 1.52
CA PHE A 155 -2.04 4.93 0.39
C PHE A 155 -3.49 5.30 0.75
N VAL A 156 -3.69 5.95 1.90
CA VAL A 156 -4.99 6.47 2.38
C VAL A 156 -4.94 7.96 2.71
N ALA A 157 -3.76 8.59 2.61
CA ALA A 157 -3.53 10.00 2.93
C ALA A 157 -3.08 10.77 1.67
N PRO A 158 -4.00 11.04 0.72
CA PRO A 158 -3.64 11.70 -0.52
C PRO A 158 -3.43 13.20 -0.32
N LEU A 159 -2.48 13.73 -1.08
CA LEU A 159 -2.44 15.13 -1.49
C LEU A 159 -2.69 15.17 -2.99
N GLU A 160 -3.80 15.78 -3.40
CA GLU A 160 -4.14 16.00 -4.80
C GLU A 160 -3.90 17.47 -5.14
N VAL A 161 -3.07 17.75 -6.14
CA VAL A 161 -2.83 19.11 -6.64
C VAL A 161 -3.46 19.24 -8.02
N TYR A 162 -4.32 20.24 -8.20
CA TYR A 162 -5.05 20.47 -9.45
C TYR A 162 -4.36 21.52 -10.32
N LEU A 163 -4.26 21.20 -11.60
CA LEU A 163 -3.53 21.97 -12.60
C LEU A 163 -4.45 22.37 -13.76
N GLU A 164 -4.27 23.60 -14.25
CA GLU A 164 -4.87 24.08 -15.48
C GLU A 164 -3.90 25.01 -16.19
N ASN A 165 -3.61 24.73 -17.47
CA ASN A 165 -2.72 25.54 -18.31
C ASN A 165 -1.36 25.89 -17.64
N GLY A 166 -0.76 24.92 -16.93
CA GLY A 166 0.51 25.10 -16.24
C GLY A 166 0.44 25.93 -14.95
N SER A 167 -0.76 26.23 -14.45
CA SER A 167 -0.98 26.91 -13.17
C SER A 167 -1.63 25.99 -12.16
N ILE A 168 -1.28 26.16 -10.88
CA ILE A 168 -1.89 25.45 -9.76
C ILE A 168 -3.16 26.19 -9.35
N LEU A 169 -4.30 25.51 -9.46
CA LEU A 169 -5.60 26.03 -9.05
C LEU A 169 -5.83 25.90 -7.54
N GLY A 170 -5.26 24.86 -6.94
CA GLY A 170 -5.48 24.51 -5.56
C GLY A 170 -5.08 23.07 -5.27
N TYR A 171 -5.39 22.60 -4.07
CA TYR A 171 -5.09 21.25 -3.63
C TYR A 171 -6.12 20.72 -2.64
N ARG A 172 -6.21 19.39 -2.54
CA ARG A 172 -6.88 18.68 -1.45
C ARG A 172 -5.85 17.90 -0.68
N GLN A 173 -5.83 18.07 0.63
CA GLN A 173 -4.84 17.43 1.50
C GLN A 173 -5.52 16.64 2.60
N THR A 174 -5.15 15.37 2.72
CA THR A 174 -5.40 14.54 3.90
C THR A 174 -4.07 14.24 4.57
N PHE A 175 -4.00 14.45 5.88
CA PHE A 175 -2.81 14.16 6.68
C PHE A 175 -3.21 13.46 7.98
N PHE A 176 -2.55 12.35 8.28
CA PHE A 176 -2.76 11.61 9.53
C PHE A 176 -1.56 11.73 10.45
N HIS A 177 -1.83 11.77 11.74
CA HIS A 177 -0.82 11.49 12.73
C HIS A 177 -0.65 9.98 12.85
N ILE A 178 0.53 9.48 12.50
CA ILE A 178 0.78 8.04 12.39
C ILE A 178 1.65 7.58 13.55
N ARG A 179 1.17 6.56 14.26
CA ARG A 179 1.90 5.91 15.37
C ARG A 179 2.02 4.42 15.10
N LYS A 180 3.15 3.83 15.49
CA LYS A 180 3.32 2.37 15.46
C LYS A 180 2.38 1.71 16.47
N GLN A 181 1.74 0.61 16.09
CA GLN A 181 0.94 -0.18 17.03
C GLN A 181 1.85 -1.02 17.95
N GLU A 182 1.42 -1.21 19.20
CA GLU A 182 2.08 -2.15 20.12
C GLU A 182 1.89 -3.61 19.67
N GLY A 183 2.87 -4.47 19.91
CA GLY A 183 2.79 -5.90 19.53
C GLY A 183 3.94 -6.43 18.66
N GLY A 184 5.02 -5.67 18.50
CA GLY A 184 6.21 -6.11 17.75
C GLY A 184 6.06 -6.00 16.24
N GLY A 185 7.17 -6.06 15.52
CA GLY A 185 7.17 -6.19 14.07
C GLY A 185 7.23 -7.64 13.64
N ARG A 186 6.87 -7.88 12.39
CA ARG A 186 7.10 -9.16 11.72
C ARG A 186 7.63 -8.88 10.32
N GLN A 187 8.43 -9.82 9.83
CA GLN A 187 8.96 -9.75 8.48
C GLN A 187 7.82 -9.82 7.45
N VAL A 188 7.87 -8.95 6.45
CA VAL A 188 6.92 -9.00 5.33
C VAL A 188 7.28 -10.10 4.34
N ILE A 189 6.28 -10.62 3.62
CA ILE A 189 6.50 -11.48 2.45
C ILE A 189 7.18 -10.70 1.33
N SER A 190 7.84 -11.38 0.40
CA SER A 190 8.44 -10.74 -0.77
C SER A 190 7.38 -10.18 -1.73
N GLY A 191 7.77 -9.21 -2.56
CA GLY A 191 6.91 -8.71 -3.63
C GLY A 191 6.49 -9.81 -4.62
N TYR A 192 7.35 -10.80 -4.87
CA TYR A 192 7.03 -11.95 -5.74
C TYR A 192 5.97 -12.86 -5.14
N THR A 193 6.01 -13.10 -3.82
CA THR A 193 4.96 -13.85 -3.10
C THR A 193 3.60 -13.13 -3.19
N ALA A 194 3.62 -11.80 -3.11
CA ALA A 194 2.41 -10.98 -3.29
C ALA A 194 1.88 -11.05 -4.73
N LEU A 195 2.76 -10.97 -5.74
CA LEU A 195 2.39 -11.14 -7.15
C LEU A 195 1.79 -12.51 -7.42
N ARG A 196 2.40 -13.58 -6.91
CA ARG A 196 1.88 -14.95 -7.03
C ARG A 196 0.44 -15.03 -6.55
N SER A 197 0.16 -14.41 -5.40
CA SER A 197 -1.19 -14.37 -4.82
C SER A 197 -2.22 -13.70 -5.74
N LEU A 198 -1.83 -12.74 -6.58
CA LEU A 198 -2.72 -12.08 -7.53
C LEU A 198 -2.91 -12.91 -8.81
N VAL A 199 -1.86 -13.54 -9.32
CA VAL A 199 -1.92 -14.37 -10.53
C VAL A 199 -2.70 -15.66 -10.25
N ASP A 200 -2.44 -16.34 -9.14
CA ASP A 200 -3.12 -17.60 -8.77
C ASP A 200 -4.63 -17.40 -8.53
N LYS A 201 -5.01 -16.21 -8.06
CA LYS A 201 -6.41 -15.81 -7.88
C LYS A 201 -7.05 -15.26 -9.16
N GLN A 202 -6.35 -15.28 -10.29
CA GLN A 202 -6.78 -14.73 -11.57
C GLN A 202 -7.19 -13.25 -11.49
N ILE A 203 -6.56 -12.49 -10.59
CA ILE A 203 -6.74 -11.05 -10.49
C ILE A 203 -5.88 -10.34 -11.54
N ILE A 204 -4.65 -10.83 -11.69
CA ILE A 204 -3.81 -10.52 -12.86
C ILE A 204 -4.03 -11.63 -13.87
N LEU A 205 -4.49 -11.26 -15.05
CA LEU A 205 -4.84 -12.17 -16.12
C LEU A 205 -3.65 -12.43 -17.05
N PRO A 206 -3.62 -13.60 -17.72
CA PRO A 206 -2.65 -13.86 -18.77
C PRO A 206 -2.64 -12.77 -19.84
N GLY A 207 -1.46 -12.30 -20.25
CA GLY A 207 -1.31 -11.21 -21.22
C GLY A 207 -1.30 -9.80 -20.63
N GLU A 208 -1.61 -9.61 -19.34
CA GLU A 208 -1.54 -8.30 -18.70
C GLU A 208 -0.08 -7.88 -18.44
N ARG A 209 0.11 -6.59 -18.13
CA ARG A 209 1.41 -6.00 -17.80
C ARG A 209 1.42 -5.49 -16.36
N ILE A 210 2.43 -5.88 -15.59
CA ILE A 210 2.69 -5.38 -14.24
C ILE A 210 3.54 -4.11 -14.38
N GLU A 211 2.98 -2.98 -14.01
CA GLU A 211 3.54 -1.64 -14.20
C GLU A 211 4.30 -1.15 -12.96
N SER A 212 3.85 -1.52 -11.75
CA SER A 212 4.50 -1.11 -10.48
C SER A 212 4.28 -2.14 -9.39
N VAL A 213 5.31 -2.38 -8.57
CA VAL A 213 5.21 -3.12 -7.30
C VAL A 213 5.92 -2.33 -6.21
N SER A 214 5.19 -1.90 -5.18
CA SER A 214 5.73 -1.03 -4.14
C SER A 214 5.18 -1.38 -2.76
N LEU A 215 6.05 -1.43 -1.76
CA LEU A 215 5.68 -1.63 -0.35
C LEU A 215 5.17 -0.31 0.26
N GLY A 216 4.17 -0.39 1.13
CA GLY A 216 3.63 0.77 1.85
C GLY A 216 2.57 0.37 2.87
N TYR A 217 1.69 1.31 3.21
CA TYR A 217 0.63 1.12 4.19
C TYR A 217 -0.74 1.41 3.59
N TYR A 218 -1.73 0.60 3.93
CA TYR A 218 -3.12 0.77 3.53
C TYR A 218 -4.05 0.24 4.62
N GLY A 219 -5.27 0.76 4.70
CA GLY A 219 -6.22 0.38 5.75
C GLY A 219 -7.64 0.83 5.45
N SER A 220 -8.56 0.47 6.35
CA SER A 220 -9.98 0.81 6.23
C SER A 220 -10.32 2.14 6.91
N TYR A 221 -11.41 2.76 6.46
CA TYR A 221 -11.90 4.08 6.87
C TYR A 221 -12.96 4.03 7.99
N ASP A 222 -13.21 2.86 8.60
CA ASP A 222 -14.43 2.63 9.39
C ASP A 222 -14.29 2.90 10.91
N ALA A 223 -13.25 3.64 11.32
CA ALA A 223 -13.02 3.98 12.72
C ALA A 223 -12.33 5.35 12.89
N ASP A 224 -12.53 5.97 14.06
CA ASP A 224 -11.88 7.23 14.47
C ASP A 224 -10.34 7.12 14.44
N ILE A 225 -9.82 5.92 14.70
CA ILE A 225 -8.42 5.55 14.51
C ILE A 225 -8.39 4.45 13.46
N GLN A 226 -7.70 4.71 12.35
CA GLN A 226 -7.56 3.75 11.26
C GLN A 226 -6.36 2.84 11.52
N ALA A 227 -6.62 1.53 11.60
CA ALA A 227 -5.56 0.54 11.58
C ALA A 227 -5.03 0.39 10.15
N LEU A 228 -3.75 0.65 9.96
CA LEU A 228 -3.05 0.50 8.69
C LEU A 228 -2.19 -0.75 8.71
N ALA A 229 -2.41 -1.62 7.74
CA ALA A 229 -1.61 -2.80 7.48
C ALA A 229 -0.48 -2.47 6.49
N PRO A 230 0.71 -3.07 6.66
CA PRO A 230 1.69 -3.14 5.58
C PRO A 230 1.12 -3.87 4.37
N VAL A 231 1.30 -3.31 3.18
CA VAL A 231 0.79 -3.86 1.93
C VAL A 231 1.80 -3.73 0.79
N TRP A 232 1.77 -4.71 -0.11
CA TRP A 232 2.30 -4.58 -1.46
C TRP A 232 1.22 -3.98 -2.36
N ARG A 233 1.48 -2.79 -2.87
CA ARG A 233 0.70 -2.19 -3.95
C ARG A 233 1.19 -2.70 -5.28
N VAL A 234 0.28 -3.26 -6.07
CA VAL A 234 0.55 -3.75 -7.42
C VAL A 234 -0.34 -2.98 -8.40
N ILE A 235 0.30 -2.34 -9.38
CA ILE A 235 -0.38 -1.67 -10.48
C ILE A 235 -0.14 -2.51 -11.72
N HIS A 236 -1.22 -2.87 -12.41
CA HIS A 236 -1.17 -3.72 -13.59
C HIS A 236 -2.30 -3.36 -14.55
N ASP A 237 -1.97 -3.18 -15.82
CA ASP A 237 -2.90 -2.76 -16.88
C ASP A 237 -3.89 -1.63 -16.46
N GLY A 238 -3.39 -0.61 -15.77
CA GLY A 238 -4.21 0.51 -15.26
C GLY A 238 -5.10 0.20 -14.04
N LYS A 239 -5.11 -1.04 -13.53
CA LYS A 239 -5.76 -1.45 -12.29
C LYS A 239 -4.78 -1.39 -11.13
N GLN A 240 -5.30 -1.21 -9.91
CA GLN A 240 -4.53 -1.20 -8.68
C GLN A 240 -5.10 -2.18 -7.67
N HIS A 241 -4.22 -2.98 -7.07
CA HIS A 241 -4.56 -3.85 -5.95
C HIS A 241 -3.56 -3.71 -4.82
N PHE A 242 -4.05 -3.92 -3.61
CA PHE A 242 -3.24 -3.98 -2.40
C PHE A 242 -3.26 -5.41 -1.89
N VAL A 243 -2.09 -5.96 -1.62
CA VAL A 243 -1.92 -7.30 -1.06
C VAL A 243 -1.30 -7.14 0.32
N ASN A 244 -1.92 -7.71 1.32
CA ASN A 244 -1.41 -7.71 2.69
C ASN A 244 0.02 -8.26 2.71
N ALA A 245 0.98 -7.46 3.19
CA ALA A 245 2.39 -7.81 3.15
C ALA A 245 2.77 -8.86 4.21
N PHE A 246 1.84 -9.27 5.06
CA PHE A 246 2.03 -10.34 6.02
C PHE A 246 1.42 -11.67 5.58
N THR A 247 0.28 -11.64 4.87
CA THR A 247 -0.51 -12.84 4.58
C THR A 247 -0.63 -13.16 3.09
N GLY A 248 -0.34 -12.24 2.18
CA GLY A 248 -0.61 -12.40 0.74
C GLY A 248 -2.11 -12.31 0.40
N ALA A 249 -2.96 -11.97 1.36
CA ALA A 249 -4.38 -11.76 1.11
C ALA A 249 -4.61 -10.46 0.33
N LEU A 250 -5.60 -10.45 -0.57
CA LEU A 250 -6.02 -9.22 -1.24
C LEU A 250 -6.74 -8.34 -0.22
N GLU A 251 -6.27 -7.11 -0.05
CA GLU A 251 -6.99 -6.08 0.69
C GLU A 251 -8.13 -5.58 -0.18
N ARG A 252 -9.33 -5.55 0.39
CA ARG A 252 -10.51 -5.05 -0.30
C ARG A 252 -10.71 -3.58 0.07
N PRO A 253 -10.85 -2.67 -0.90
CA PRO A 253 -11.42 -1.37 -0.58
C PRO A 253 -12.85 -1.62 -0.09
N MET A 254 -13.15 -1.23 1.14
CA MET A 254 -14.55 -1.12 1.57
C MET A 254 -15.13 0.07 0.80
N VAL A 255 -15.69 -0.22 -0.37
CA VAL A 255 -16.48 0.75 -1.13
C VAL A 255 -17.69 1.07 -0.27
N THR A 256 -17.70 2.22 0.38
CA THR A 256 -18.95 2.79 0.86
C THR A 256 -19.74 3.16 -0.40
N GLN A 257 -20.76 2.38 -0.72
CA GLN A 257 -21.84 2.88 -1.57
C GLN A 257 -22.30 4.21 -0.94
N ARG A 258 -22.18 5.28 -1.73
CA ARG A 258 -22.74 6.59 -1.39
C ARG A 258 -24.25 6.51 -1.25
#